data_AF-A0A940NVI5-F1
#
_entry.id   AF-A0A940NVI5-F1
#
_cell.length_a   1.000
_cell.length_b   1.000
_cell.length_c   1.000
_cell.angle_alpha   90.00
_cell.angle_beta   90.00
_cell.angle_gamma   90.00
#
_symmetry.space_group_name_H-M   'P 1'
#
loop_
_entity.id
_entity.type
_entity.pdbx_description
1 polymer ?
#
loop_
_entity_poly.entity_id
_entity_poly.type
_entity_poly.pdbx_seq_one_letter_code
_entity_poly.pdbx_strand_id
1 'polypeptide(L)'
;GQNFANPAILGRVVLLVSYSQAMTTWQIPQRAADGIELVSGATPLATLTTGGTPALSYADMFLGVGKGGCIGEVCGLALIIGFAYLLIRRIITPTIPVAFIGTVLFFTLILGQDPIAHLFTGGLLLGAIFMATDYSTSPVTEKGKLIFGIGCGFLTVIIRVFGAYPEGVSFAILLMNIVAPHIDRLTKTKAFGGVYDGK
;
A
#
# COMPACT_ATOMS: atom_id res chain seq x y z
N GLY A 1 -14.99 -18.47 -1.18
CA GLY A 1 -14.83 -18.09 0.24
C GLY A 1 -15.59 -16.81 0.48
N GLN A 2 -16.30 -16.69 1.59
CA GLN A 2 -17.10 -15.52 1.98
C GLN A 2 -16.25 -14.51 2.78
N ASN A 3 -15.05 -14.16 2.28
CA ASN A 3 -14.17 -13.26 3.01
C ASN A 3 -14.60 -11.81 2.79
N PHE A 4 -15.07 -11.15 3.84
CA PHE A 4 -15.41 -9.72 3.83
C PHE A 4 -14.17 -8.82 3.88
N ALA A 5 -13.02 -9.35 4.30
CA ALA A 5 -11.75 -8.63 4.39
C ALA A 5 -10.57 -9.56 4.09
N ASN A 6 -9.47 -9.00 3.57
CA ASN A 6 -8.27 -9.76 3.26
C ASN A 6 -7.66 -10.29 4.59
N PRO A 7 -7.61 -11.62 4.80
CA PRO A 7 -7.19 -12.20 6.08
C PRO A 7 -5.72 -11.90 6.41
N ALA A 8 -4.85 -11.75 5.41
CA ALA A 8 -3.44 -11.41 5.62
C ALA A 8 -3.28 -9.97 6.14
N ILE A 9 -4.06 -9.03 5.60
CA ILE A 9 -4.07 -7.64 6.06
C ILE A 9 -4.68 -7.55 7.46
N LEU A 10 -5.78 -8.26 7.70
CA LEU A 10 -6.41 -8.33 9.02
C LEU A 10 -5.42 -8.80 10.08
N GLY A 11 -4.70 -9.89 9.80
CA GLY A 11 -3.65 -10.40 10.70
C GLY A 11 -2.55 -9.37 10.97
N ARG A 12 -2.05 -8.70 9.93
CA ARG A 12 -1.06 -7.62 10.08
C ARG A 12 -1.59 -6.46 10.93
N VAL A 13 -2.81 -6.01 10.69
CA VAL A 13 -3.42 -4.90 11.44
C VAL A 13 -3.61 -5.27 12.91
N VAL A 14 -4.10 -6.47 13.20
CA VAL A 14 -4.26 -6.95 14.59
C VAL A 14 -2.92 -6.98 15.33
N LEU A 15 -1.86 -7.48 14.70
CA LEU A 15 -0.52 -7.49 15.28
C LEU A 15 0.03 -6.07 15.44
N LEU A 16 -0.21 -5.17 14.49
CA LEU A 16 0.26 -3.79 14.58
C LEU A 16 -0.45 -3.01 15.69
N VAL A 17 -1.73 -3.26 15.93
CA VAL A 17 -2.48 -2.65 17.04
C VAL A 17 -2.08 -3.26 18.38
N SER A 18 -1.87 -4.58 18.44
CA SER A 18 -1.58 -5.30 19.70
C SER A 18 -0.11 -5.22 20.11
N TYR A 19 0.80 -5.17 19.15
CA TYR A 19 2.26 -5.20 19.33
C TYR A 19 2.95 -4.13 18.48
N SER A 20 2.44 -2.90 18.52
CA SER A 20 2.93 -1.76 17.72
C SER A 20 4.43 -1.57 17.83
N GLN A 21 4.96 -1.54 19.06
CA GLN A 21 6.39 -1.31 19.32
C GLN A 21 7.28 -2.37 18.65
N ALA A 22 6.91 -3.64 18.70
CA ALA A 22 7.66 -4.71 18.06
C ALA A 22 7.57 -4.65 16.52
N MET A 23 6.47 -4.14 15.97
CA MET A 23 6.25 -4.03 14.53
C MET A 23 6.79 -2.74 13.90
N THR A 24 7.09 -1.71 14.70
CA THR A 24 7.61 -0.42 14.20
C THR A 24 9.07 -0.15 14.55
N THR A 25 9.70 -1.00 15.36
CA THR A 25 11.11 -0.87 15.73
C THR A 25 11.98 -1.58 14.72
N TRP A 26 12.69 -0.81 13.89
CA TRP A 26 13.60 -1.35 12.89
C TRP A 26 15.06 -1.04 13.28
N GLN A 27 15.91 -2.05 13.16
CA GLN A 27 17.35 -1.88 13.25
C GLN A 27 17.88 -1.61 11.84
N ILE A 28 18.55 -0.47 11.65
CA ILE A 28 19.14 -0.10 10.37
C ILE A 28 20.60 -0.55 10.39
N PRO A 29 21.04 -1.43 9.47
CA PRO A 29 22.44 -1.74 9.33
C PRO A 29 23.18 -0.52 8.74
N GLN A 30 24.01 0.13 9.56
CA GLN A 30 24.94 1.14 9.10
C GLN A 30 26.32 0.49 8.89
N ARG A 31 26.97 0.80 7.77
CA ARG A 31 28.38 0.42 7.54
C ARG A 31 29.26 1.32 8.40
N ALA A 32 29.77 0.79 9.51
CA ALA A 32 30.83 1.41 10.30
C ALA A 32 32.19 0.98 9.73
N ALA A 33 33.24 1.75 10.01
CA ALA A 33 34.59 1.52 9.47
C ALA A 33 35.18 0.13 9.81
N ASP A 34 34.71 -0.51 10.89
CA ASP A 34 35.17 -1.82 11.38
C ASP A 34 34.11 -2.95 11.31
N GLY A 35 32.95 -2.74 10.66
CA GLY A 35 31.91 -3.77 10.56
C GLY A 35 30.50 -3.26 10.26
N ILE A 36 29.52 -4.15 10.31
CA ILE A 36 28.10 -3.80 10.18
C ILE A 36 27.57 -3.51 11.60
N GLU A 37 27.31 -2.25 11.89
CA GLU A 37 26.74 -1.83 13.18
C GLU A 37 25.21 -1.67 13.03
N LEU A 38 24.46 -2.35 13.90
CA LEU A 38 23.00 -2.31 13.91
C LEU A 38 22.54 -1.17 14.82
N VAL A 39 22.31 0.00 14.23
CA VAL A 39 21.81 1.17 14.97
C VAL A 39 20.30 1.23 14.85
N SER A 40 19.59 1.48 15.96
CA SER A 40 18.15 1.76 15.91
C SER A 40 17.95 3.08 15.18
N GLY A 41 17.31 3.02 14.01
CA GLY A 41 17.18 4.18 13.13
C GLY A 41 15.75 4.37 12.66
N ALA A 42 15.36 5.63 12.49
CA ALA A 42 14.06 5.99 11.92
C ALA A 42 14.01 5.52 10.47
N THR A 43 12.91 4.86 10.08
CA THR A 43 12.70 4.50 8.68
C THR A 43 12.64 5.78 7.84
N PRO A 44 13.04 5.74 6.56
CA PRO A 44 12.93 6.92 5.70
C PRO A 44 11.51 7.48 5.58
N LEU A 45 10.46 6.70 5.91
CA LEU A 45 9.10 7.24 6.02
C LEU A 45 8.85 8.01 7.32
N ALA A 46 9.41 7.54 8.44
CA ALA A 46 9.33 8.25 9.71
C ALA A 46 10.08 9.60 9.66
N THR A 47 11.15 9.69 8.86
CA THR A 47 11.85 10.97 8.63
C THR A 47 11.09 11.90 7.69
N LEU A 48 10.45 11.38 6.64
CA LEU A 48 9.57 12.17 5.76
C LEU A 48 8.34 12.73 6.48
N THR A 49 7.72 11.96 7.37
CA THR A 49 6.56 12.41 8.17
C THR A 49 6.92 13.46 9.23
N THR A 50 8.19 13.51 9.66
CA THR A 50 8.72 14.55 10.57
C THR A 50 9.31 15.76 9.84
N GLY A 51 9.18 15.82 8.51
CA GLY A 51 9.66 16.95 7.69
C GLY A 51 11.16 16.93 7.38
N GLY A 52 11.84 15.82 7.67
CA GLY A 52 13.24 15.62 7.30
C GLY A 52 13.39 15.09 5.87
N THR A 53 14.39 15.59 5.14
CA THR A 53 14.81 15.00 3.87
C THR A 53 15.58 13.71 4.14
N PRO A 54 15.19 12.55 3.57
CA PRO A 54 15.91 11.30 3.78
C PRO A 54 17.32 11.41 3.18
N ALA A 55 18.35 11.15 3.99
CA ALA A 55 19.76 11.20 3.58
C ALA A 55 20.21 10.00 2.71
N LEU A 56 19.28 9.36 2.00
CA LEU A 56 19.52 8.16 1.20
C LEU A 56 19.38 8.47 -0.29
N SER A 57 20.32 7.97 -1.09
CA SER A 57 20.23 8.05 -2.55
C SER A 57 19.01 7.27 -3.06
N TYR A 58 18.34 7.78 -4.11
CA TYR A 58 17.19 7.11 -4.73
C TYR A 58 17.51 5.67 -5.18
N ALA A 59 18.77 5.40 -5.56
CA ALA A 59 19.23 4.07 -5.93
C ALA A 59 19.27 3.11 -4.72
N ASP A 60 19.71 3.58 -3.56
CA ASP A 60 19.73 2.80 -2.32
C ASP A 60 18.32 2.58 -1.77
N MET A 61 17.43 3.56 -1.95
CA MET A 61 16.01 3.42 -1.64
C MET A 61 15.29 2.40 -2.54
N PHE A 62 15.74 2.22 -3.79
CA PHE A 62 15.17 1.28 -4.75
C PHE A 62 15.67 -0.15 -4.54
N LEU A 63 16.97 -0.29 -4.25
CA LEU A 63 17.63 -1.57 -3.96
C LEU A 63 17.40 -2.03 -2.51
N GLY A 64 16.92 -1.14 -1.64
CA GLY A 64 16.63 -1.46 -0.25
C GLY A 64 17.87 -1.50 0.66
N VAL A 65 18.99 -0.94 0.20
CA VAL A 65 20.25 -0.92 0.94
C VAL A 65 20.19 0.22 1.96
N GLY A 66 20.35 -0.09 3.26
CA GLY A 66 20.33 0.92 4.34
C GLY A 66 18.95 1.44 4.75
N LYS A 67 17.86 0.79 4.32
CA LYS A 67 16.49 1.12 4.72
C LYS A 67 16.05 0.30 5.95
N GLY A 68 15.59 0.97 7.00
CA GLY A 68 14.83 0.31 8.07
C GLY A 68 13.43 -0.08 7.56
N GLY A 69 13.05 -1.35 7.73
CA GLY A 69 11.75 -1.89 7.34
C GLY A 69 11.80 -3.41 7.12
N CYS A 70 10.65 -4.04 6.88
CA CYS A 70 10.58 -5.44 6.48
C CYS A 70 11.39 -5.68 5.19
N ILE A 71 12.23 -6.71 5.14
CA ILE A 71 12.99 -7.09 3.93
C ILE A 71 12.07 -7.19 2.69
N GLY A 72 10.86 -7.71 2.87
CA GLY A 72 9.86 -7.84 1.80
C GLY A 72 9.26 -6.52 1.29
N GLU A 73 9.32 -5.44 2.06
CA GLU A 73 8.78 -4.12 1.69
C GLU A 73 9.87 -3.18 1.15
N VAL A 74 11.11 -3.45 1.54
CA VAL A 74 12.27 -2.58 1.31
C VAL A 74 12.87 -2.78 -0.09
N CYS A 75 12.79 -3.99 -0.66
CA CYS A 75 13.29 -4.29 -1.99
C CYS A 75 12.26 -3.98 -3.08
N GLY A 76 12.27 -2.73 -3.59
CA GLY A 76 11.36 -2.30 -4.66
C GLY A 76 11.53 -3.10 -5.96
N LEU A 77 12.77 -3.48 -6.29
CA LEU A 77 13.08 -4.27 -7.49
C LEU A 77 12.39 -5.64 -7.46
N ALA A 78 12.46 -6.37 -6.34
CA ALA A 78 11.81 -7.67 -6.20
C ALA A 78 10.28 -7.56 -6.31
N LEU A 79 9.69 -6.51 -5.76
CA LEU A 79 8.25 -6.26 -5.85
C LEU A 79 7.79 -5.95 -7.28
N ILE A 80 8.58 -5.18 -8.05
CA ILE A 80 8.28 -4.89 -9.47
C ILE A 80 8.42 -6.17 -10.31
N ILE A 81 9.43 -7.00 -10.06
CA ILE A 81 9.56 -8.30 -10.75
C ILE A 81 8.35 -9.18 -10.43
N GLY A 82 7.93 -9.24 -9.16
CA GLY A 82 6.74 -9.99 -8.77
C GLY A 82 5.45 -9.46 -9.41
N PHE A 83 5.31 -8.14 -9.55
CA PHE A 83 4.20 -7.53 -10.29
C PHE A 83 4.19 -7.92 -11.77
N ALA A 84 5.34 -7.81 -12.43
CA ALA A 84 5.48 -8.19 -13.83
C ALA A 84 5.15 -9.68 -14.03
N TYR A 85 5.61 -10.54 -13.12
CA TYR A 85 5.29 -11.97 -13.13
C TYR A 85 3.78 -12.22 -13.00
N LEU A 86 3.10 -11.56 -12.06
CA LEU A 86 1.65 -11.70 -11.88
C LEU A 86 0.84 -11.17 -13.08
N LEU A 87 1.30 -10.11 -13.74
CA LEU A 87 0.69 -9.60 -14.97
C LEU A 87 0.84 -10.60 -16.13
N ILE A 88 2.03 -11.17 -16.33
CA ILE A 88 2.29 -12.17 -17.38
C ILE A 88 1.37 -13.38 -17.21
N ARG A 89 1.19 -13.84 -15.97
CA ARG A 89 0.33 -14.98 -15.64
C ARG A 89 -1.17 -14.66 -15.78
N ARG A 90 -1.54 -13.42 -16.10
CA ARG A 90 -2.92 -12.89 -16.04
C ARG A 90 -3.62 -13.25 -14.73
N ILE A 91 -2.78 -13.28 -13.70
CA ILE A 91 -3.04 -13.05 -12.30
C ILE A 91 -4.10 -11.99 -12.12
N ILE A 92 -3.56 -10.78 -12.01
CA ILE A 92 -4.15 -9.54 -11.51
C ILE A 92 -4.54 -8.62 -12.64
N THR A 93 -5.60 -7.83 -12.42
CA THR A 93 -5.93 -6.70 -13.29
C THR A 93 -5.10 -5.47 -12.90
N PRO A 94 -4.39 -4.81 -13.83
CA PRO A 94 -3.52 -3.67 -13.53
C PRO A 94 -4.29 -2.43 -13.06
N THR A 95 -5.62 -2.40 -13.20
CA THR A 95 -6.47 -1.26 -12.85
C THR A 95 -6.32 -0.83 -11.39
N ILE A 96 -6.31 -1.78 -10.44
CA ILE A 96 -6.25 -1.45 -9.00
C ILE A 96 -4.86 -0.91 -8.62
N PRO A 97 -3.73 -1.59 -8.94
CA PRO A 97 -2.40 -1.09 -8.59
C PRO A 97 -2.07 0.26 -9.24
N VAL A 98 -2.44 0.45 -10.51
CA VAL A 98 -2.19 1.71 -11.24
C VAL A 98 -3.01 2.85 -10.67
N ALA A 99 -4.29 2.63 -10.36
CA ALA A 99 -5.14 3.65 -9.75
C ALA A 99 -4.66 4.02 -8.33
N PHE A 100 -4.24 3.04 -7.53
CA PHE A 100 -3.71 3.27 -6.20
C PHE A 100 -2.40 4.08 -6.25
N ILE A 101 -1.41 3.63 -7.02
CA ILE A 101 -0.13 4.35 -7.14
C ILE A 101 -0.35 5.75 -7.71
N GLY A 102 -1.16 5.87 -8.77
CA GLY A 102 -1.43 7.14 -9.44
C GLY A 102 -2.10 8.16 -8.51
N THR A 103 -3.06 7.74 -7.69
CA THR A 103 -3.71 8.64 -6.73
C THR A 103 -2.79 9.08 -5.61
N VAL A 104 -1.96 8.19 -5.09
CA VAL A 104 -1.00 8.58 -4.04
C VAL A 104 0.02 9.57 -4.60
N LEU A 105 0.57 9.33 -5.80
CA LEU A 105 1.49 10.27 -6.44
C LEU A 105 0.83 11.63 -6.68
N PHE A 106 -0.41 11.65 -7.16
CA PHE A 106 -1.15 12.89 -7.41
C PHE A 106 -1.39 13.70 -6.13
N PHE A 107 -1.88 13.08 -5.07
CA PHE A 107 -2.15 13.78 -3.81
C PHE A 107 -0.87 14.18 -3.06
N THR A 108 0.18 13.35 -3.09
CA THR A 108 1.47 13.71 -2.48
C THR A 108 2.14 14.90 -3.19
N LEU A 109 2.02 14.98 -4.52
CA LEU A 109 2.45 16.15 -5.30
C LEU A 109 1.70 17.43 -4.90
N ILE A 110 0.38 17.36 -4.73
CA ILE A 110 -0.44 18.51 -4.31
C ILE A 110 -0.04 18.99 -2.91
N LEU A 111 0.34 18.06 -2.03
CA LEU A 111 0.79 18.37 -0.67
C LEU A 111 2.25 18.84 -0.61
N GLY A 112 2.96 18.91 -1.74
CA GLY A 112 4.35 19.39 -1.80
C GLY A 112 5.37 18.44 -1.16
N GLN A 113 5.03 17.16 -0.99
CA GLN A 113 5.94 16.13 -0.47
C GLN A 113 6.57 15.31 -1.60
N ASP A 114 7.74 14.71 -1.37
CA ASP A 114 8.43 13.91 -2.37
C ASP A 114 7.65 12.62 -2.73
N PRO A 115 6.99 12.57 -3.91
CA PRO A 115 6.05 11.50 -4.24
C PRO A 115 6.77 10.17 -4.48
N ILE A 116 8.00 10.24 -5.00
CA ILE A 116 8.87 9.09 -5.25
C ILE A 116 9.33 8.48 -3.92
N ALA A 117 9.65 9.32 -2.94
CA ALA A 117 10.07 8.85 -1.63
C ALA A 117 8.90 8.15 -0.90
N HIS A 118 7.68 8.68 -1.00
CA HIS A 118 6.46 8.03 -0.47
C HIS A 118 6.09 6.73 -1.18
N LEU A 119 6.35 6.63 -2.49
CA LEU A 119 6.08 5.41 -3.27
C LEU A 119 7.00 4.25 -2.84
N PHE A 120 8.28 4.53 -2.63
CA PHE A 120 9.26 3.51 -2.24
C PHE A 120 9.30 3.24 -0.73
N THR A 121 8.51 3.92 0.10
CA THR A 121 8.55 3.79 1.55
C THR A 121 7.20 3.36 2.15
N GLY A 122 7.23 2.72 3.31
CA GLY A 122 6.04 2.30 4.09
C GLY A 122 5.13 1.29 3.41
N GLY A 123 5.71 0.30 2.71
CA GLY A 123 4.96 -0.84 2.18
C GLY A 123 3.92 -0.50 1.10
N LEU A 124 3.93 0.70 0.51
CA LEU A 124 2.91 1.10 -0.46
C LEU A 124 2.91 0.22 -1.70
N LEU A 125 4.09 -0.04 -2.24
CA LEU A 125 4.24 -0.86 -3.43
C LEU A 125 3.78 -2.31 -3.16
N LEU A 126 4.14 -2.87 -2.01
CA LEU A 126 3.69 -4.19 -1.58
C LEU A 126 2.17 -4.22 -1.38
N GLY A 127 1.62 -3.22 -0.71
CA GLY A 127 0.19 -3.07 -0.47
C GLY A 127 -0.60 -2.94 -1.78
N ALA A 128 -0.14 -2.11 -2.71
CA ALA A 128 -0.80 -1.88 -3.98
C ALA A 128 -0.75 -3.11 -4.91
N ILE A 129 0.37 -3.84 -4.95
CA ILE A 129 0.59 -4.94 -5.89
C ILE A 129 0.07 -6.29 -5.38
N PHE A 130 0.24 -6.59 -4.09
CA PHE A 130 0.00 -7.93 -3.56
C PHE A 130 -1.20 -8.00 -2.59
N MET A 131 -1.53 -6.90 -1.91
CA MET A 131 -2.59 -6.91 -0.90
C MET A 131 -3.92 -6.36 -1.43
N ALA A 132 -3.88 -5.25 -2.17
CA ALA A 132 -5.05 -4.61 -2.75
C ALA A 132 -5.63 -5.36 -3.97
N THR A 133 -4.90 -6.32 -4.53
CA THR A 133 -5.34 -7.12 -5.68
C THR A 133 -5.95 -8.47 -5.29
N ASP A 134 -6.36 -8.65 -4.03
CA ASP A 134 -7.04 -9.88 -3.59
C ASP A 134 -8.44 -9.98 -4.22
N TYR A 135 -8.69 -11.04 -5.00
CA TYR A 135 -9.95 -11.29 -5.71
C TYR A 135 -11.15 -11.47 -4.81
N SER A 136 -10.93 -11.91 -3.57
CA SER A 136 -12.04 -12.22 -2.68
C SER A 136 -12.69 -10.98 -2.09
N THR A 137 -11.94 -9.86 -2.05
CA THR A 137 -12.30 -8.66 -1.30
C THR A 137 -12.36 -7.40 -2.18
N SER A 138 -11.91 -7.49 -3.43
CA SER A 138 -11.97 -6.41 -4.42
C SER A 138 -13.28 -6.44 -5.22
N PRO A 139 -13.81 -5.28 -5.67
CA PRO A 139 -14.98 -5.23 -6.55
C PRO A 139 -14.78 -5.98 -7.87
N VAL A 140 -15.86 -6.57 -8.40
CA VAL A 140 -15.79 -7.40 -9.62
C VAL A 140 -15.82 -6.52 -10.88
N THR A 141 -16.53 -5.40 -10.85
CA THR A 141 -16.70 -4.49 -11.99
C THR A 141 -15.46 -3.63 -12.26
N GLU A 142 -15.15 -3.34 -13.53
CA GLU A 142 -13.98 -2.50 -13.86
C GLU A 142 -14.09 -1.08 -13.30
N LYS A 143 -15.29 -0.49 -13.33
CA LYS A 143 -15.56 0.83 -12.71
C LYS A 143 -15.40 0.78 -11.19
N GLY A 144 -15.86 -0.30 -10.55
CA GLY A 144 -15.70 -0.51 -9.11
C GLY A 144 -14.24 -0.65 -8.71
N LYS A 145 -13.43 -1.38 -9.50
CA LYS A 145 -11.98 -1.51 -9.29
C LYS A 145 -11.25 -0.17 -9.35
N LEU A 146 -11.64 0.71 -10.26
CA LEU A 146 -11.07 2.05 -10.35
C LEU A 146 -11.40 2.90 -9.12
N ILE A 147 -12.67 2.94 -8.71
CA ILE A 147 -13.12 3.67 -7.52
C ILE A 147 -12.44 3.12 -6.27
N PHE A 148 -12.30 1.80 -6.19
CA PHE A 148 -11.61 1.13 -5.09
C PHE A 148 -10.12 1.53 -5.01
N GLY A 149 -9.40 1.47 -6.14
CA GLY A 149 -7.99 1.89 -6.18
C GLY A 149 -7.80 3.37 -5.82
N ILE A 150 -8.69 4.25 -6.31
CA ILE A 150 -8.68 5.68 -5.97
C ILE A 150 -8.93 5.89 -4.47
N GLY A 151 -9.93 5.20 -3.90
CA GLY A 151 -10.26 5.30 -2.48
C GLY A 151 -9.14 4.80 -1.57
N CYS A 152 -8.50 3.68 -1.92
CA CYS A 152 -7.33 3.16 -1.21
C CYS A 152 -6.19 4.18 -1.18
N GLY A 153 -5.86 4.79 -2.32
CA GLY A 153 -4.80 5.78 -2.41
C GLY A 153 -5.10 7.07 -1.66
N PHE A 154 -6.31 7.58 -1.78
CA PHE A 154 -6.75 8.76 -1.05
C PHE A 154 -6.71 8.57 0.47
N LEU A 155 -7.27 7.46 0.98
CA LEU A 155 -7.22 7.12 2.40
C LEU A 155 -5.80 6.94 2.90
N THR A 156 -4.93 6.32 2.09
CA THR A 156 -3.52 6.13 2.44
C THR A 156 -2.82 7.48 2.64
N VAL A 157 -3.03 8.46 1.76
CA VAL A 157 -2.41 9.79 1.89
C VAL A 157 -2.93 10.51 3.13
N ILE A 158 -4.24 10.48 3.38
CA ILE A 158 -4.82 11.09 4.59
C ILE A 158 -4.18 10.50 5.85
N ILE A 159 -4.10 9.17 5.93
CA ILE A 159 -3.55 8.49 7.11
C ILE A 159 -2.05 8.77 7.26
N ARG A 160 -1.30 8.88 6.16
CA ARG A 160 0.14 9.16 6.22
C ARG A 160 0.47 10.61 6.61
N VAL A 161 -0.37 11.57 6.23
CA VAL A 161 -0.11 12.99 6.46
C VAL A 161 -0.69 13.45 7.81
N PHE A 162 -1.88 12.97 8.15
CA PHE A 162 -2.59 13.39 9.36
C PHE A 162 -2.58 12.34 10.48
N GLY A 163 -2.18 11.10 10.18
CA GLY A 163 -2.14 10.01 11.15
C GLY A 163 -0.78 9.86 11.80
N ALA A 164 -0.78 9.33 13.03
CA ALA A 164 0.43 9.02 13.80
C ALA A 164 1.14 7.73 13.35
N TYR A 165 0.61 7.01 12.36
CA TYR A 165 1.11 5.72 11.91
C TYR A 165 1.71 5.82 10.50
N PRO A 166 3.05 5.66 10.35
CA PRO A 166 3.70 5.66 9.03
C PRO A 166 3.22 4.50 8.12
N GLU A 167 2.65 3.44 8.70
CA GLU A 167 2.13 2.24 8.03
C GLU A 167 0.64 2.34 7.61
N GLY A 168 0.19 3.51 7.12
CA GLY A 168 -1.22 3.78 6.81
C GLY A 168 -1.88 2.94 5.69
N VAL A 169 -1.08 2.19 4.92
CA VAL A 169 -1.53 1.42 3.74
C VAL A 169 -2.43 0.25 4.14
N SER A 170 -2.08 -0.50 5.19
CA SER A 170 -2.86 -1.67 5.61
C SER A 170 -4.24 -1.28 6.13
N PHE A 171 -4.34 -0.17 6.85
CA PHE A 171 -5.61 0.38 7.33
C PHE A 171 -6.49 0.87 6.18
N ALA A 172 -5.91 1.57 5.21
CA ALA A 172 -6.64 2.05 4.04
C ALA A 172 -7.26 0.90 3.23
N ILE A 173 -6.50 -0.17 2.97
CA ILE A 173 -7.00 -1.33 2.23
C ILE A 173 -8.09 -2.05 3.03
N LEU A 174 -7.93 -2.22 4.34
CA LEU A 174 -8.94 -2.88 5.18
C LEU A 174 -10.25 -2.10 5.20
N LEU A 175 -10.19 -0.78 5.34
CA LEU A 175 -11.38 0.09 5.29
C LEU A 175 -12.07 -0.01 3.93
N MET A 176 -11.31 0.03 2.84
CA MET A 176 -11.86 -0.11 1.50
C MET A 176 -12.44 -1.50 1.21
N ASN A 177 -11.89 -2.58 1.77
CA ASN A 177 -12.47 -3.91 1.67
C ASN A 177 -13.88 -3.98 2.28
N ILE A 178 -14.11 -3.27 3.40
CA ILE A 178 -15.45 -3.17 4.03
C ILE A 178 -16.42 -2.40 3.13
N VAL A 179 -15.93 -1.40 2.40
CA VAL A 179 -16.74 -0.55 1.50
C VAL A 179 -16.90 -1.19 0.11
N ALA A 180 -16.09 -2.17 -0.24
CA ALA A 180 -16.09 -2.83 -1.55
C ALA A 180 -17.46 -3.43 -1.95
N PRO A 181 -18.23 -4.12 -1.07
CA PRO A 181 -19.58 -4.59 -1.40
C PRO A 181 -20.55 -3.46 -1.71
N HIS A 182 -20.36 -2.29 -1.08
CA HIS A 182 -21.18 -1.11 -1.33
C HIS A 182 -20.84 -0.48 -2.69
N ILE A 183 -19.54 -0.38 -3.00
CA ILE A 183 -19.06 0.05 -4.32
C ILE A 183 -19.60 -0.87 -5.40
N ASP A 184 -19.57 -2.18 -5.19
CA ASP A 184 -20.07 -3.16 -6.14
C ASP A 184 -21.59 -3.02 -6.34
N ARG A 185 -22.37 -2.78 -5.27
CA ARG A 185 -23.81 -2.49 -5.39
C ARG A 185 -24.09 -1.22 -6.19
N LEU A 186 -23.26 -0.18 -6.04
CA LEU A 186 -23.40 1.08 -6.77
C LEU A 186 -22.91 0.98 -8.23
N THR A 187 -21.94 0.11 -8.51
CA THR A 187 -21.37 -0.07 -9.85
C THR A 187 -21.92 -1.30 -10.59
N LYS A 188 -22.88 -2.02 -9.98
CA LYS A 188 -23.62 -3.11 -10.63
C LYS A 188 -24.29 -2.59 -11.91
N THR A 189 -23.67 -2.88 -13.03
CA THR A 189 -24.30 -2.71 -14.34
C THR A 189 -25.46 -3.68 -14.44
N LYS A 190 -26.63 -3.20 -14.90
CA LYS A 190 -27.80 -4.04 -15.14
C LYS A 190 -27.41 -5.24 -15.99
N ALA A 191 -27.82 -6.44 -15.57
CA ALA A 191 -27.75 -7.62 -16.43
C ALA A 191 -28.56 -7.34 -17.70
N PHE A 192 -27.97 -7.60 -18.87
CA PHE A 192 -28.69 -7.55 -20.14
C PHE A 192 -29.89 -8.51 -20.05
N GLY A 193 -31.12 -7.97 -20.12
CA GLY A 193 -32.37 -8.75 -20.07
C GLY A 193 -33.23 -8.63 -18.80
N GLY A 194 -32.85 -7.83 -17.80
CA GLY A 194 -33.69 -7.60 -16.61
C GLY A 194 -34.82 -6.60 -16.87
N VAL A 195 -36.07 -7.07 -16.93
CA VAL A 195 -37.27 -6.22 -16.99
C VAL A 195 -37.39 -5.39 -15.71
N TYR A 196 -37.73 -4.11 -15.84
CA TYR A 196 -38.04 -3.24 -14.71
C TYR A 196 -39.34 -3.73 -14.05
N ASP A 197 -39.27 -4.26 -12.84
CA ASP A 197 -40.41 -4.16 -11.93
C ASP A 197 -40.18 -2.92 -11.08
N GLY A 198 -40.83 -1.83 -11.49
CA GLY A 198 -40.90 -0.62 -10.69
C GLY A 198 -41.87 -0.86 -9.55
N LYS A 199 -41.33 -0.98 -8.34
CA LYS A 199 -42.03 -0.66 -7.10
C LYS A 199 -41.08 0.05 -6.16
#